data_AF-A0A7W0I7V2-F1
#
_entry.id   AF-A0A7W0I7V2-F1
#
_cell.length_a   1.000
_cell.length_b   1.000
_cell.length_c   1.000
_cell.angle_alpha   90.00
_cell.angle_beta   90.00
_cell.angle_gamma   90.00
#
_symmetry.space_group_name_H-M   'P 1'
#
loop_
_entity.id
_entity.type
_entity.pdbx_description
1 polymer ?
#
loop_
_entity_poly.entity_id
_entity_poly.type
_entity_poly.pdbx_seq_one_letter_code
_entity_poly.pdbx_strand_id
1 'polypeptide(L)'
;MVERRGDMASERMAEGMESGRPESPSRTPAGRAESQSRPPADRPENRPRPLDAIDRDILQMLQADGRASIRSVAEHVHVSRANAYARINRLIEDGVIRGFSARIDHERAGQGASAYITLKIVQNSWRTVREQLRALPEAAHIALVSGDFDVLLLVHTTDTRALRDVVLTKLQAIPEVLSTRTLLVFEEDDLDAEA
;
A
#
# COMPACT_ATOMS: atom_id res chain seq x y z
N MET A 1 55.91 -49.20 44.59
CA MET A 1 54.53 -48.70 44.43
C MET A 1 53.73 -49.87 43.84
N VAL A 2 53.40 -50.87 44.67
CA VAL A 2 52.11 -51.02 45.40
C VAL A 2 50.94 -51.04 44.40
N GLU A 3 50.08 -52.03 44.23
CA GLU A 3 49.86 -53.39 44.78
C GLU A 3 48.86 -54.07 43.80
N ARG A 4 49.11 -55.31 43.37
CA ARG A 4 48.36 -56.55 43.71
C ARG A 4 46.86 -56.65 43.35
N ARG A 5 46.57 -57.77 42.65
CA ARG A 5 45.40 -58.67 42.70
C ARG A 5 44.07 -58.06 42.22
N GLY A 6 43.24 -58.73 41.43
CA GLY A 6 43.10 -60.14 41.15
C GLY A 6 41.59 -60.42 41.11
N ASP A 7 41.14 -60.87 39.94
CA ASP A 7 39.99 -61.72 39.63
C ASP A 7 38.58 -61.53 40.24
N MET A 8 37.63 -61.60 39.30
CA MET A 8 36.33 -62.31 39.37
C MET A 8 35.25 -61.74 40.30
N ALA A 9 34.12 -61.32 39.71
CA ALA A 9 32.86 -62.09 39.74
C ALA A 9 31.60 -61.21 39.52
N SER A 10 30.65 -61.79 38.78
CA SER A 10 29.19 -61.76 39.02
C SER A 10 28.33 -60.55 38.63
N GLU A 11 27.56 -60.77 37.56
CA GLU A 11 26.08 -60.83 37.52
C GLU A 11 25.22 -60.03 38.52
N ARG A 12 24.32 -59.23 37.92
CA ARG A 12 22.85 -59.16 38.09
C ARG A 12 22.18 -58.21 39.12
N MET A 13 21.23 -57.44 38.57
CA MET A 13 19.87 -57.07 39.06
C MET A 13 19.71 -55.92 40.08
N ALA A 14 19.03 -54.85 39.65
CA ALA A 14 17.99 -54.06 40.35
C ALA A 14 17.58 -52.89 39.42
N GLU A 15 16.45 -52.96 38.71
CA GLU A 15 15.09 -52.53 39.15
C GLU A 15 14.91 -50.99 39.24
N GLY A 16 14.03 -50.49 38.36
CA GLY A 16 12.95 -49.54 38.66
C GLY A 16 13.30 -48.17 39.25
N MET A 17 13.34 -47.14 38.40
CA MET A 17 13.05 -45.77 38.83
C MET A 17 11.93 -45.19 37.97
N GLU A 18 10.73 -45.20 38.54
CA GLU A 18 9.54 -44.51 38.05
C GLU A 18 9.06 -43.53 39.13
N SER A 19 8.34 -42.50 38.67
CA SER A 19 7.53 -41.54 39.43
C SER A 19 8.22 -40.26 39.95
N GLY A 20 8.51 -39.36 39.00
CA GLY A 20 8.37 -37.93 39.25
C GLY A 20 6.97 -37.46 38.89
N ARG A 21 6.16 -37.08 39.89
CA ARG A 21 5.16 -35.99 39.90
C ARG A 21 4.24 -36.08 41.12
N PRO A 22 4.01 -34.96 41.82
CA PRO A 22 2.72 -34.65 42.41
C PRO A 22 1.97 -33.60 41.59
N GLU A 23 0.65 -33.80 41.53
CA GLU A 23 -0.33 -33.00 40.83
C GLU A 23 -0.53 -31.60 41.43
N SER A 24 -1.01 -30.67 40.61
CA SER A 24 -2.15 -29.84 41.02
C SER A 24 -3.05 -29.50 39.83
N PRO A 25 -4.38 -29.40 40.03
CA PRO A 25 -5.36 -29.46 38.96
C PRO A 25 -6.05 -28.11 38.68
N SER A 26 -6.85 -28.13 37.60
CA SER A 26 -8.07 -27.34 37.33
C SER A 26 -7.99 -25.97 36.62
N ARG A 27 -8.27 -26.05 35.31
CA ARG A 27 -9.33 -25.35 34.54
C ARG A 27 -9.46 -23.82 34.62
N THR A 28 -9.22 -23.17 33.47
CA THR A 28 -10.22 -22.36 32.73
C THR A 28 -9.72 -22.15 31.28
N PRO A 29 -10.55 -22.35 30.23
CA PRO A 29 -10.22 -21.92 28.88
C PRO A 29 -10.67 -20.46 28.71
N ALA A 30 -9.75 -19.51 28.77
CA ALA A 30 -10.05 -18.15 28.36
C ALA A 30 -9.80 -18.05 26.85
N GLY A 31 -10.87 -18.22 26.06
CA GLY A 31 -10.88 -17.89 24.65
C GLY A 31 -10.44 -16.45 24.46
N ARG A 32 -9.25 -16.25 23.89
CA ARG A 32 -8.90 -14.97 23.29
C ARG A 32 -9.70 -14.87 22.01
N ALA A 33 -10.83 -14.17 22.12
CA ALA A 33 -11.53 -13.61 20.98
C ALA A 33 -10.47 -12.97 20.07
N GLU A 34 -10.36 -13.51 18.86
CA GLU A 34 -9.63 -12.89 17.77
C GLU A 34 -10.21 -11.49 17.61
N SER A 35 -9.44 -10.50 18.07
CA SER A 35 -9.67 -9.11 17.75
C SER A 35 -9.43 -8.97 16.25
N GLN A 36 -10.46 -9.30 15.47
CA GLN A 36 -10.57 -8.94 14.07
C GLN A 36 -10.47 -7.43 14.05
N SER A 37 -9.24 -6.97 13.82
CA SER A 37 -8.91 -5.58 13.60
C SER A 37 -9.63 -5.23 12.31
N ARG A 38 -10.84 -4.68 12.46
CA ARG A 38 -11.61 -4.13 11.35
C ARG A 38 -10.66 -3.24 10.55
N PRO A 39 -10.59 -3.42 9.22
CA PRO A 39 -10.06 -2.40 8.32
C PRO A 39 -10.47 -0.99 8.81
N PRO A 40 -9.60 0.02 8.78
CA PRO A 40 -10.05 1.39 8.91
C PRO A 40 -11.20 1.57 7.91
N ALA A 41 -12.34 2.02 8.41
CA ALA A 41 -13.59 2.10 7.67
C ALA A 41 -13.31 2.73 6.31
N ASP A 42 -13.44 1.92 5.26
CA ASP A 42 -13.52 2.45 3.91
C ASP A 42 -14.64 3.50 3.92
N ARG A 43 -14.40 4.56 3.15
CA ARG A 43 -15.30 5.72 2.99
C ARG A 43 -16.77 5.28 2.95
N PRO A 44 -17.73 6.09 3.45
CA PRO A 44 -19.14 5.73 3.43
C PRO A 44 -19.47 5.15 2.06
N GLU A 45 -20.14 3.98 2.02
CA GLU A 45 -20.57 3.27 0.81
C GLU A 45 -21.56 4.14 0.02
N ASN A 46 -21.05 5.23 -0.56
CA ASN A 46 -21.82 6.15 -1.35
C ASN A 46 -21.88 5.52 -2.73
N ARG A 47 -22.92 4.71 -2.98
CA ARG A 47 -23.16 4.15 -4.30
C ARG A 47 -23.05 5.28 -5.32
N PRO A 48 -22.27 5.11 -6.40
CA PRO A 48 -22.07 6.17 -7.36
C PRO A 48 -23.43 6.65 -7.87
N ARG A 49 -23.79 7.89 -7.53
CA ARG A 49 -24.97 8.54 -8.10
C ARG A 49 -24.69 8.79 -9.57
N PRO A 50 -25.66 8.52 -10.46
CA PRO A 50 -25.49 8.84 -11.88
C PRO A 50 -25.16 10.33 -12.04
N LEU A 51 -24.04 10.61 -12.71
CA LEU A 51 -23.67 11.97 -13.10
C LEU A 51 -24.54 12.39 -14.27
N ASP A 52 -25.12 13.60 -14.21
CA ASP A 52 -25.81 14.18 -15.36
C ASP A 52 -24.81 14.83 -16.33
N ALA A 53 -25.32 15.46 -17.41
CA ALA A 53 -24.47 16.12 -18.39
C ALA A 53 -23.70 17.30 -17.78
N ILE A 54 -24.36 18.11 -16.94
CA ILE A 54 -23.76 19.27 -16.28
C ILE A 54 -22.61 18.82 -15.37
N ASP A 55 -22.79 17.75 -14.61
CA ASP A 55 -21.73 17.21 -13.75
C ASP A 55 -20.50 16.78 -14.57
N ARG A 56 -20.70 16.17 -15.75
CA ARG A 56 -19.60 15.77 -16.65
C ARG A 56 -18.87 16.98 -17.22
N ASP A 57 -19.60 18.01 -17.65
CA ASP A 57 -19.01 19.24 -18.19
C ASP A 57 -18.22 20.00 -17.12
N ILE A 58 -18.72 20.02 -15.86
CA ILE A 58 -17.98 20.54 -14.71
C ILE A 58 -16.67 19.78 -14.51
N LEU A 59 -16.70 18.44 -14.56
CA LEU A 59 -15.50 17.62 -14.40
C LEU A 59 -14.49 17.87 -15.52
N GLN A 60 -14.94 17.95 -16.77
CA GLN A 60 -14.07 18.23 -17.91
C GLN A 60 -13.39 19.60 -17.75
N MET A 61 -14.15 20.64 -17.38
CA MET A 61 -13.61 21.97 -17.16
C MET A 61 -12.60 22.01 -16.00
N LEU A 62 -12.89 21.33 -14.89
CA LEU A 62 -11.99 21.30 -13.73
C LEU A 62 -10.76 20.38 -13.93
N GLN A 63 -10.84 19.39 -14.82
CA GLN A 63 -9.69 18.59 -15.24
C GLN A 63 -8.74 19.40 -16.13
N ALA A 64 -9.29 20.25 -17.00
CA ALA A 64 -8.51 21.16 -17.83
C ALA A 64 -7.88 22.29 -16.99
N ASP A 65 -8.70 22.98 -16.18
CA ASP A 65 -8.27 24.04 -15.27
C ASP A 65 -8.84 23.84 -13.86
N GLY A 66 -8.05 23.17 -13.01
CA GLY A 66 -8.40 22.98 -11.60
C GLY A 66 -8.49 24.28 -10.78
N ARG A 67 -8.06 25.41 -11.33
CA ARG A 67 -8.16 26.74 -10.70
C ARG A 67 -9.36 27.54 -11.19
N ALA A 68 -10.17 26.98 -12.09
CA ALA A 68 -11.35 27.64 -12.62
C ALA A 68 -12.26 28.11 -11.48
N SER A 69 -12.68 29.38 -11.55
CA SER A 69 -13.58 29.95 -10.56
C SER A 69 -14.98 29.34 -10.65
N ILE A 70 -15.72 29.29 -9.54
CA ILE A 70 -17.14 28.89 -9.55
C ILE A 70 -17.96 29.72 -10.55
N ARG A 71 -17.58 31.00 -10.74
CA ARG A 71 -18.21 31.89 -11.73
C ARG A 71 -18.01 31.37 -13.15
N SER A 72 -16.77 31.09 -13.55
CA SER A 72 -16.46 30.62 -14.90
C SER A 72 -17.08 29.26 -15.17
N VAL A 73 -17.10 28.36 -14.17
CA VAL A 73 -17.81 27.08 -14.28
C VAL A 73 -19.31 27.28 -14.51
N ALA A 74 -19.95 28.15 -13.71
CA ALA A 74 -21.37 28.44 -13.84
C ALA A 74 -21.73 29.06 -15.21
N GLU A 75 -20.90 29.97 -15.71
CA GLU A 75 -21.04 30.58 -17.04
C GLU A 75 -20.90 29.54 -18.16
N HIS A 76 -19.92 28.63 -18.06
CA HIS A 76 -19.66 27.58 -19.05
C HIS A 76 -20.80 26.56 -19.15
N VAL A 77 -21.32 26.09 -18.01
CA VAL A 77 -22.38 25.06 -17.97
C VAL A 77 -23.80 25.65 -17.89
N HIS A 78 -23.94 26.96 -18.08
CA HIS A 78 -25.21 27.70 -18.12
C HIS A 78 -26.13 27.50 -16.91
N VAL A 79 -25.57 27.57 -15.69
CA VAL A 79 -26.33 27.48 -14.43
C VAL A 79 -26.04 28.68 -13.52
N SER A 80 -26.84 28.83 -12.45
CA SER A 80 -26.53 29.83 -11.42
C SER A 80 -25.25 29.44 -10.66
N ARG A 81 -24.50 30.45 -10.17
CA ARG A 81 -23.30 30.22 -9.33
C ARG A 81 -23.59 29.33 -8.10
N ALA A 82 -24.76 29.48 -7.50
CA ALA A 82 -25.19 28.66 -6.37
C ALA A 82 -25.38 27.19 -6.76
N ASN A 83 -25.95 26.92 -7.94
CA ASN A 83 -26.11 25.55 -8.46
C ASN A 83 -24.75 24.92 -8.80
N ALA A 84 -23.87 25.65 -9.51
CA ALA A 84 -22.50 25.18 -9.78
C ALA A 84 -21.74 24.85 -8.49
N TYR A 85 -21.79 25.74 -7.49
CA TYR A 85 -21.18 25.51 -6.18
C TYR A 85 -21.72 24.24 -5.50
N ALA A 86 -23.04 24.08 -5.45
CA ALA A 86 -23.66 22.91 -4.85
C ALA A 86 -23.25 21.60 -5.56
N ARG A 87 -23.16 21.61 -6.89
CA ARG A 87 -22.72 20.44 -7.68
C ARG A 87 -21.25 20.10 -7.44
N ILE A 88 -20.34 21.09 -7.46
CA ILE A 88 -18.92 20.86 -7.18
C ILE A 88 -18.73 20.30 -5.78
N ASN A 89 -19.35 20.91 -4.76
CA ASN A 89 -19.28 20.40 -3.39
C ASN A 89 -19.81 18.97 -3.30
N ARG A 90 -20.94 18.67 -3.94
CA ARG A 90 -21.47 17.31 -3.99
C ARG A 90 -20.50 16.34 -4.65
N LEU A 91 -19.86 16.70 -5.77
CA LEU A 91 -18.86 15.85 -6.43
C LEU A 91 -17.65 15.57 -5.54
N ILE A 92 -17.26 16.53 -4.69
CA ILE A 92 -16.20 16.35 -3.68
C ILE A 92 -16.67 15.45 -2.54
N GLU A 93 -17.85 15.72 -1.97
CA GLU A 93 -18.44 14.94 -0.86
C GLU A 93 -18.71 13.48 -1.27
N ASP A 94 -19.18 13.28 -2.50
CA ASP A 94 -19.40 11.96 -3.10
C ASP A 94 -18.06 11.26 -3.47
N GLY A 95 -16.92 11.95 -3.36
CA GLY A 95 -15.59 11.42 -3.64
C GLY A 95 -15.27 11.24 -5.13
N VAL A 96 -16.11 11.76 -6.02
CA VAL A 96 -15.87 11.81 -7.47
C VAL A 96 -14.68 12.72 -7.76
N ILE A 97 -14.67 13.92 -7.18
CA ILE A 97 -13.50 14.78 -7.12
C ILE A 97 -12.73 14.40 -5.85
N ARG A 98 -11.58 13.74 -6.03
CA ARG A 98 -10.74 13.28 -4.92
C ARG A 98 -9.80 14.35 -4.37
N GLY A 99 -9.61 15.44 -5.11
CA GLY A 99 -8.73 16.55 -4.75
C GLY A 99 -8.37 17.38 -5.97
N PHE A 100 -7.62 18.45 -5.71
CA PHE A 100 -7.03 19.33 -6.72
C PHE A 100 -5.52 19.33 -6.51
N SER A 101 -4.75 19.17 -7.58
CA SER A 101 -3.29 19.12 -7.56
C SER A 101 -2.72 19.92 -8.73
N ALA A 102 -1.48 20.39 -8.58
CA ALA A 102 -0.72 20.90 -9.71
C ALA A 102 -0.13 19.73 -10.50
N ARG A 103 -0.10 19.85 -11.83
CA ARG A 103 0.78 19.03 -12.67
C ARG A 103 2.19 19.57 -12.53
N ILE A 104 3.15 18.69 -12.27
CA ILE A 104 4.53 19.05 -11.95
C ILE A 104 5.44 18.42 -13.01
N ASP A 105 6.25 19.25 -13.64
CA ASP A 105 7.41 18.77 -14.38
C ASP A 105 8.45 18.29 -13.35
N HIS A 106 8.52 16.97 -13.17
CA HIS A 106 9.32 16.34 -12.14
C HIS A 106 10.83 16.52 -12.38
N GLU A 107 11.28 16.47 -13.64
CA GLU A 107 12.68 16.71 -13.99
C GLU A 107 13.10 18.14 -13.60
N ARG A 108 12.31 19.14 -13.99
CA ARG A 108 12.58 20.55 -13.63
C ARG A 108 12.41 20.84 -12.15
N ALA A 109 11.63 20.02 -11.43
CA ALA A 109 11.52 20.05 -9.98
C ALA A 109 12.70 19.35 -9.27
N GLY A 110 13.70 18.85 -10.00
CA GLY A 110 14.91 18.22 -9.45
C GLY A 110 14.78 16.72 -9.20
N GLN A 111 13.76 16.07 -9.77
CA GLN A 111 13.57 14.63 -9.74
C GLN A 111 13.97 14.03 -11.10
N GLY A 112 15.28 13.95 -11.35
CA GLY A 112 15.85 13.58 -12.65
C GLY A 112 15.79 12.10 -13.00
N ALA A 113 15.17 11.25 -12.18
CA ALA A 113 14.96 9.83 -12.49
C ALA A 113 13.57 9.35 -12.09
N SER A 114 12.83 8.85 -13.09
CA SER A 114 11.50 8.26 -12.94
C SER A 114 11.55 6.77 -13.29
N ALA A 115 10.75 5.94 -12.61
CA ALA A 115 10.67 4.52 -12.94
C ALA A 115 9.32 3.90 -12.57
N TYR A 116 8.88 2.97 -13.42
CA TYR A 116 7.88 1.98 -13.02
C TYR A 116 8.59 0.80 -12.37
N ILE A 117 8.16 0.46 -11.16
CA ILE A 117 8.66 -0.70 -10.42
C ILE A 117 7.50 -1.67 -10.28
N THR A 118 7.70 -2.87 -10.80
CA THR A 118 6.77 -3.98 -10.61
C THR A 118 7.19 -4.78 -9.39
N LEU A 119 6.23 -5.18 -8.55
CA LEU A 119 6.49 -5.99 -7.35
C LEU A 119 5.65 -7.26 -7.42
N LYS A 120 6.29 -8.39 -7.09
CA LYS A 120 5.59 -9.60 -6.65
C LYS A 120 5.54 -9.59 -5.13
N ILE A 121 4.40 -9.89 -4.55
CA ILE A 121 4.20 -9.90 -3.10
C ILE A 121 3.64 -11.24 -2.61
N VAL A 122 3.80 -11.51 -1.32
CA VAL A 122 3.19 -12.67 -0.67
C VAL A 122 1.66 -12.60 -0.82
N GLN A 123 1.02 -13.75 -1.02
CA GLN A 123 -0.44 -13.82 -1.15
C GLN A 123 -1.15 -13.17 0.06
N ASN A 124 -2.21 -12.41 -0.20
CA ASN A 124 -3.02 -11.72 0.82
C ASN A 124 -2.27 -10.64 1.65
N SER A 125 -1.10 -10.19 1.20
CA SER A 125 -0.30 -9.15 1.89
C SER A 125 -0.55 -7.71 1.41
N TRP A 126 -1.37 -7.51 0.36
CA TRP A 126 -1.55 -6.22 -0.29
C TRP A 126 -1.87 -5.08 0.68
N ARG A 127 -2.75 -5.30 1.67
CA ARG A 127 -3.13 -4.25 2.62
C ARG A 127 -1.91 -3.72 3.39
N THR A 128 -1.03 -4.60 3.84
CA THR A 128 0.18 -4.25 4.58
C THR A 128 1.20 -3.58 3.67
N VAL A 129 1.45 -4.16 2.49
CA VAL A 129 2.40 -3.59 1.51
C VAL A 129 1.96 -2.20 1.07
N ARG A 130 0.68 -2.01 0.75
CA ARG A 130 0.13 -0.73 0.31
C ARG A 130 0.37 0.40 1.30
N GLU A 131 0.20 0.16 2.60
CA GLU A 131 0.43 1.19 3.61
C GLU A 131 1.92 1.55 3.72
N GLN A 132 2.82 0.58 3.57
CA GLN A 132 4.27 0.85 3.50
C GLN A 132 4.65 1.64 2.24
N LEU A 133 4.09 1.28 1.08
CA LEU A 133 4.35 1.98 -0.18
C LEU A 133 3.81 3.42 -0.16
N ARG A 134 2.66 3.66 0.48
CA ARG A 134 2.08 5.00 0.65
C ARG A 134 2.92 5.94 1.51
N ALA A 135 3.74 5.39 2.40
CA ALA A 135 4.64 6.16 3.24
C ALA A 135 5.93 6.57 2.49
N LEU A 136 6.14 6.08 1.26
CA LEU A 136 7.30 6.45 0.46
C LEU A 136 7.07 7.83 -0.17
N PRO A 137 7.92 8.83 0.13
CA PRO A 137 7.80 10.15 -0.49
C PRO A 137 8.08 10.11 -2.01
N GLU A 138 8.81 9.11 -2.48
CA GLU A 138 9.09 8.92 -3.91
C GLU A 138 7.92 8.33 -4.68
N ALA A 139 6.93 7.72 -4.01
CA ALA A 139 5.81 7.04 -4.66
C ALA A 139 4.77 8.04 -5.20
N ALA A 140 4.57 8.04 -6.52
CA ALA A 140 3.59 8.89 -7.20
C ALA A 140 2.30 8.13 -7.57
N HIS A 141 2.40 6.84 -7.88
CA HIS A 141 1.26 6.00 -8.21
C HIS A 141 1.45 4.59 -7.69
N ILE A 142 0.37 3.97 -7.19
CA ILE A 142 0.37 2.58 -6.73
C ILE A 142 -0.91 1.91 -7.22
N ALA A 143 -0.77 0.81 -7.93
CA ALA A 143 -1.88 -0.02 -8.38
C ALA A 143 -1.65 -1.49 -8.02
N LEU A 144 -2.67 -2.14 -7.49
CA LEU A 144 -2.78 -3.60 -7.49
C LEU A 144 -3.35 -4.00 -8.85
N VAL A 145 -2.65 -4.87 -9.58
CA VAL A 145 -2.98 -5.23 -10.94
C VAL A 145 -3.13 -6.74 -11.09
N SER A 146 -3.87 -7.16 -12.11
CA SER A 146 -3.84 -8.55 -12.59
C SER A 146 -2.64 -8.73 -13.52
N GLY A 147 -1.87 -9.80 -13.35
CA GLY A 147 -0.80 -10.16 -14.30
C GLY A 147 0.30 -10.99 -13.66
N ASP A 148 1.48 -10.96 -14.29
CA ASP A 148 2.68 -11.66 -13.81
C ASP A 148 3.33 -10.96 -12.60
N PHE A 149 2.78 -9.85 -12.13
CA PHE A 149 3.18 -9.14 -10.94
C PHE A 149 1.92 -8.58 -10.28
N ASP A 150 2.02 -8.29 -8.99
CA ASP A 150 0.86 -7.92 -8.19
C ASP A 150 0.71 -6.41 -8.11
N VAL A 151 1.82 -5.66 -8.07
CA VAL A 151 1.82 -4.21 -7.84
C VAL A 151 2.62 -3.48 -8.93
N LEU A 152 2.04 -2.41 -9.46
CA LEU A 152 2.73 -1.39 -10.24
C LEU A 152 2.93 -0.14 -9.39
N LEU A 153 4.17 0.30 -9.25
CA LEU A 153 4.57 1.49 -8.50
C LEU A 153 5.25 2.48 -9.46
N LEU A 154 4.77 3.71 -9.56
CA LEU A 154 5.52 4.81 -10.19
C LEU A 154 6.27 5.56 -9.10
N VAL A 155 7.57 5.79 -9.31
CA VAL A 155 8.39 6.63 -8.43
C VAL A 155 9.10 7.74 -9.19
N HIS A 156 9.29 8.87 -8.51
CA HIS A 156 10.18 9.94 -8.94
C HIS A 156 11.28 10.14 -7.90
N THR A 157 12.52 10.27 -8.35
CA THR A 157 13.72 10.36 -7.50
C THR A 157 14.68 11.39 -8.07
N THR A 158 15.60 11.90 -7.24
CA THR A 158 16.57 12.92 -7.65
C THR A 158 17.52 12.44 -8.75
N ASP A 159 17.93 11.18 -8.66
CA ASP A 159 18.83 10.53 -9.60
C ASP A 159 18.73 8.99 -9.50
N THR A 160 19.43 8.29 -10.40
CA THR A 160 19.47 6.82 -10.42
C THR A 160 20.06 6.21 -9.14
N ARG A 161 20.89 6.95 -8.38
CA ARG A 161 21.44 6.46 -7.11
C ARG A 161 20.36 6.43 -6.04
N ALA A 162 19.56 7.49 -5.94
CA ALA A 162 18.39 7.52 -5.06
C ALA A 162 17.36 6.46 -5.47
N LEU A 163 17.10 6.27 -6.77
CA LEU A 163 16.25 5.20 -7.27
C LEU A 163 16.72 3.81 -6.83
N ARG A 164 18.02 3.53 -6.97
CA ARG A 164 18.61 2.28 -6.50
C ARG A 164 18.38 2.08 -5.00
N ASP A 165 18.55 3.13 -4.20
CA ASP A 165 18.36 3.06 -2.75
C ASP A 165 16.88 2.82 -2.38
N VAL A 166 15.93 3.42 -3.12
CA VAL A 166 14.49 3.09 -3.00
C VAL A 166 14.26 1.59 -3.24
N VAL A 167 14.80 1.04 -4.33
CA VAL A 167 14.59 -0.37 -4.67
C VAL A 167 15.24 -1.31 -3.66
N LEU A 168 16.55 -1.16 -3.42
CA LEU A 168 17.35 -2.13 -2.67
C LEU A 168 17.16 -1.99 -1.15
N THR A 169 16.93 -0.78 -0.65
CA THR A 169 16.89 -0.52 0.80
C THR A 169 15.48 -0.32 1.32
N LYS A 170 14.56 0.22 0.52
CA LYS A 170 13.17 0.44 0.96
C LYS A 170 12.27 -0.70 0.50
N LEU A 171 12.18 -0.96 -0.80
CA LEU A 171 11.23 -1.94 -1.34
C LEU A 171 11.61 -3.38 -1.01
N GLN A 172 12.86 -3.78 -1.22
CA GLN A 172 13.33 -5.14 -0.92
C GLN A 172 13.43 -5.44 0.58
N ALA A 173 13.39 -4.41 1.44
CA ALA A 173 13.33 -4.58 2.88
C ALA A 173 11.92 -4.89 3.40
N ILE A 174 10.88 -4.71 2.58
CA ILE A 174 9.51 -5.08 2.93
C ILE A 174 9.42 -6.61 2.93
N PRO A 175 9.13 -7.27 4.06
CA PRO A 175 9.18 -8.73 4.18
C PRO A 175 8.27 -9.46 3.18
N GLU A 176 7.15 -8.83 2.82
CA GLU A 176 6.17 -9.40 1.91
C GLU A 176 6.52 -9.20 0.43
N VAL A 177 7.58 -8.46 0.09
CA VAL A 177 8.04 -8.28 -1.30
C VAL A 177 8.96 -9.44 -1.70
N LEU A 178 8.53 -10.21 -2.69
CA LEU A 178 9.24 -11.39 -3.19
C LEU A 178 10.26 -11.04 -4.27
N SER A 179 9.92 -10.10 -5.15
CA SER A 179 10.82 -9.65 -6.21
C SER A 179 10.40 -8.30 -6.75
N THR A 180 11.36 -7.57 -7.30
CA THR A 180 11.14 -6.28 -7.97
C THR A 180 11.72 -6.30 -9.38
N ARG A 181 11.08 -5.60 -10.31
CA ARG A 181 11.68 -5.28 -11.62
C ARG A 181 11.43 -3.82 -11.95
N THR A 182 12.52 -3.11 -12.23
CA THR A 182 12.53 -1.68 -12.55
C THR A 182 12.51 -1.48 -14.06
N LEU A 183 11.61 -0.62 -14.53
CA LEU A 183 11.53 -0.10 -15.87
C LEU A 183 11.82 1.40 -15.77
N LEU A 184 13.02 1.80 -16.19
CA LEU A 184 13.41 3.20 -16.20
C LEU A 184 12.57 3.95 -17.24
N VAL A 185 12.04 5.10 -16.85
CA VAL A 185 11.38 6.02 -17.78
C VAL A 185 12.47 6.88 -18.42
N PHE A 186 12.52 6.87 -19.74
CA PHE A 186 13.41 7.75 -20.51
C PHE A 186 12.73 9.05 -20.94
N GLU A 187 11.41 9.00 -21.14
CA GLU A 187 10.58 10.10 -21.62
C GLU A 187 9.14 9.84 -21.15
N GLU A 188 8.45 10.89 -20.68
CA GLU A 188 7.05 10.85 -20.25
C GLU A 188 6.32 12.10 -20.74
N ASP A 189 5.10 11.91 -21.23
CA ASP A 189 4.21 12.98 -21.68
C ASP A 189 2.88 12.90 -20.93
N ASP A 190 2.48 14.01 -20.32
CA ASP A 190 1.14 14.18 -19.77
C ASP A 190 0.16 14.46 -20.92
N LEU A 191 -0.54 13.42 -21.39
CA LEU A 191 -1.56 13.55 -22.42
C LEU A 191 -2.85 14.11 -21.81
N ASP A 192 -3.10 15.41 -21.94
CA ASP A 192 -4.40 16.00 -21.67
C ASP A 192 -5.38 15.81 -22.84
N ALA A 193 -6.67 15.76 -22.53
CA ALA A 193 -7.74 15.84 -23.53
C ALA A 193 -7.79 17.29 -24.07
N GLU A 194 -7.14 17.49 -25.21
CA GLU A 194 -7.04 18.71 -26.03
C GLU A 194 -5.98 19.73 -25.59
N ALA A 195 -4.82 19.66 -26.27
CA ALA A 195 -4.02 20.82 -26.63
C ALA A 195 -4.67 21.59 -27.80
#